data_AF-A0A3A4UN72-F1
#
_entry.id   AF-A0A3A4UN72-F1
#
_cell.length_a   1.000
_cell.length_b   1.000
_cell.length_c   1.000
_cell.angle_alpha   90.00
_cell.angle_beta   90.00
_cell.angle_gamma   90.00
#
_symmetry.space_group_name_H-M   'P 1'
#
loop_
_entity.id
_entity.type
_entity.pdbx_description
1 polymer ?
#
loop_
_entity_poly.entity_id
_entity_poly.type
_entity_poly.pdbx_seq_one_letter_code
_entity_poly.pdbx_strand_id
1 'polypeptide(L)'
;MFDTWTDDQFYAWLAGFFDGEGCIHIPNQPGIDVSISNTSQALIEAIRVRVGLGIIEEITFSKENWRTKYSWRVRRYSEAESLLLRIRPFLTIKAAKADEALAYMRPKLDKVIKRHQLYIEVGELIDSGVPRSEVAERFGMTRKMVDWVYRYRPTLLDRARKGAAPGAMLESVQNHKKCKATVRTESNPKRRRWNLLGEERVSQIRARLSRGEPTVTVAEAFGISIQTVRDIAQRRTWKHVV
;
A
#
# COMPACT_ATOMS: atom_id res chain seq x y z
N MET A 1 -0.43 -10.82 24.49
CA MET A 1 0.85 -10.34 25.09
C MET A 1 0.68 -8.99 25.77
N PHE A 2 -0.05 -8.03 25.16
CA PHE A 2 -0.26 -6.69 25.71
C PHE A 2 -1.72 -6.46 26.17
N ASP A 3 -2.47 -7.53 26.41
CA ASP A 3 -3.92 -7.48 26.58
C ASP A 3 -4.35 -6.90 27.94
N THR A 4 -3.44 -6.91 28.92
CA THR A 4 -3.65 -6.34 30.26
C THR A 4 -3.13 -4.91 30.39
N TRP A 5 -2.52 -4.36 29.34
CA TRP A 5 -1.90 -3.03 29.38
C TRP A 5 -2.87 -1.96 28.90
N THR A 6 -2.90 -0.85 29.62
CA THR A 6 -3.55 0.38 29.14
C THR A 6 -2.87 0.87 27.85
N ASP A 7 -3.56 1.71 27.10
CA ASP A 7 -2.99 2.29 25.88
C ASP A 7 -1.72 3.09 26.17
N ASP A 8 -1.71 3.91 27.23
CA ASP A 8 -0.52 4.71 27.60
C ASP A 8 0.67 3.84 27.99
N GLN A 9 0.47 2.80 28.79
CA GLN A 9 1.53 1.85 29.15
C GLN A 9 2.11 1.18 27.90
N PHE A 10 1.24 0.77 26.98
CA PHE A 10 1.66 0.16 25.72
C PHE A 10 2.42 1.12 24.82
N TYR A 11 1.95 2.34 24.62
CA TYR A 11 2.64 3.32 23.76
C TYR A 11 3.91 3.87 24.38
N ALA A 12 4.00 3.97 25.71
CA ALA A 12 5.24 4.30 26.41
C ALA A 12 6.31 3.21 26.21
N TRP A 13 5.93 1.95 26.42
CA TRP A 13 6.83 0.82 26.14
C TRP A 13 7.21 0.74 24.66
N LEU A 14 6.24 0.90 23.75
CA LEU A 14 6.47 0.84 22.32
C LEU A 14 7.41 1.95 21.88
N ALA A 15 7.32 3.15 22.44
CA ALA A 15 8.23 4.26 22.17
C ALA A 15 9.67 3.92 22.60
N GLY A 16 9.86 3.36 23.80
CA GLY A 16 11.18 2.91 24.25
C GLY A 16 11.76 1.81 23.35
N PHE A 17 10.95 0.83 22.97
CA PHE A 17 11.35 -0.22 22.03
C PHE A 17 11.66 0.36 20.64
N PHE A 18 10.88 1.35 20.18
CA PHE A 18 11.07 2.04 18.91
C PHE A 18 12.33 2.90 18.89
N ASP A 19 12.72 3.52 20.01
CA ASP A 19 13.99 4.25 20.11
C ASP A 19 15.21 3.32 19.93
N GLY A 20 15.12 2.06 20.37
CA GLY A 20 16.16 1.05 20.17
C GLY A 20 16.17 0.41 18.78
N GLU A 21 15.02 -0.12 18.35
CA GLU A 21 14.92 -1.00 17.17
C GLU A 21 14.17 -0.36 15.97
N GLY A 22 13.58 0.81 16.19
CA GLY A 22 12.74 1.49 15.22
C GLY A 22 13.52 2.33 14.20
N CYS A 23 12.90 2.52 13.04
CA CYS A 23 13.41 3.38 11.98
C CYS A 23 12.30 4.27 11.43
N ILE A 24 12.63 5.56 11.25
CA ILE A 24 11.80 6.52 10.52
C ILE A 24 12.60 6.94 9.30
N HIS A 25 12.17 6.48 8.13
CA HIS A 25 12.83 6.78 6.87
C HIS A 25 11.91 7.61 5.96
N ILE A 26 12.39 8.79 5.59
CA ILE A 26 11.78 9.67 4.59
C ILE A 26 12.63 9.51 3.32
N PRO A 27 12.20 8.71 2.33
CA PRO A 27 12.96 8.50 1.11
C PRO A 27 13.01 9.78 0.25
N ASN A 28 13.97 9.86 -0.67
CA ASN A 28 14.08 10.96 -1.65
C ASN A 28 12.89 11.01 -2.63
N GLN A 29 12.15 9.90 -2.77
CA GLN A 29 10.91 9.84 -3.52
C GLN A 29 9.71 10.01 -2.59
N PRO A 30 8.53 10.44 -3.08
CA PRO A 30 7.34 10.61 -2.23
C PRO A 30 6.95 9.31 -1.50
N GLY A 31 7.30 9.23 -0.22
CA GLY A 31 6.89 8.14 0.66
C GLY A 31 7.23 8.43 2.12
N ILE A 32 6.83 7.52 3.01
CA ILE A 32 7.28 7.41 4.40
C ILE A 32 7.44 5.92 4.71
N ASP A 33 8.39 5.58 5.57
CA ASP A 33 8.53 4.25 6.11
C ASP A 33 8.86 4.32 7.60
N VAL A 34 7.88 3.98 8.44
CA VAL A 34 8.06 3.80 9.87
C VAL A 34 8.11 2.29 10.12
N SER A 35 9.19 1.78 10.71
CA SER A 35 9.36 0.34 10.85
C SER A 35 10.02 -0.08 12.15
N ILE A 36 9.70 -1.29 12.60
CA ILE A 36 10.39 -2.01 13.68
C ILE A 36 10.75 -3.39 13.15
N SER A 37 11.93 -3.86 13.50
CA SER A 37 12.57 -4.97 12.83
C SER A 37 13.24 -5.88 13.85
N ASN A 38 12.83 -7.15 13.95
CA ASN A 38 13.31 -8.07 14.98
C ASN A 38 13.34 -9.52 14.49
N THR A 39 14.09 -10.40 15.16
CA THR A 39 14.10 -11.84 14.85
C THR A 39 12.93 -12.60 15.48
N SER A 40 12.28 -12.03 16.50
CA SER A 40 11.08 -12.61 17.12
C SER A 40 9.81 -12.26 16.34
N GLN A 41 9.28 -13.23 15.58
CA GLN A 41 8.00 -13.07 14.87
C GLN A 41 6.84 -12.79 15.81
N ALA A 42 6.78 -13.51 16.94
CA ALA A 42 5.68 -13.41 17.90
C ALA A 42 5.55 -12.00 18.49
N LEU A 43 6.69 -11.34 18.78
CA LEU A 43 6.71 -9.96 19.25
C LEU A 43 6.20 -8.99 18.18
N ILE A 44 6.69 -9.15 16.95
CA ILE A 44 6.32 -8.29 15.82
C ILE A 44 4.83 -8.43 15.48
N GLU A 45 4.27 -9.64 15.52
CA GLU A 45 2.83 -9.87 15.35
C GLU A 45 2.03 -9.29 16.52
N ALA A 46 2.49 -9.43 17.76
CA ALA A 46 1.82 -8.85 18.92
C ALA A 46 1.74 -7.32 18.84
N ILE A 47 2.81 -6.65 18.39
CA ILE A 47 2.82 -5.20 18.13
C ILE A 47 1.79 -4.86 17.05
N ARG A 48 1.83 -5.55 15.90
CA ARG A 48 0.90 -5.30 14.80
C ARG A 48 -0.55 -5.47 15.23
N VAL A 49 -0.87 -6.55 15.94
CA VAL A 49 -2.22 -6.82 16.44
C VAL A 49 -2.67 -5.74 17.41
N ARG A 50 -1.82 -5.34 18.37
CA ARG A 50 -2.16 -4.31 19.37
C ARG A 50 -2.32 -2.92 18.76
N VAL A 51 -1.48 -2.55 17.79
CA VAL A 51 -1.53 -1.24 17.12
C VAL A 51 -2.66 -1.20 16.07
N GLY A 52 -2.92 -2.31 15.39
CA GLY A 52 -3.92 -2.41 14.32
C GLY A 52 -3.51 -1.77 12.99
N LEU A 53 -2.24 -1.40 12.83
CA LEU A 53 -1.72 -0.69 11.65
C LEU A 53 -0.60 -1.47 10.96
N GLY A 54 -0.30 -1.12 9.71
CA GLY A 54 0.87 -1.62 8.98
C GLY A 54 0.78 -3.08 8.54
N ILE A 55 1.91 -3.56 8.02
CA ILE A 55 2.10 -4.92 7.51
C ILE A 55 3.38 -5.52 8.08
N ILE A 56 3.48 -6.84 8.09
CA ILE A 56 4.72 -7.55 8.43
C ILE A 56 5.35 -8.09 7.14
N GLU A 57 6.63 -7.82 6.97
CA GLU A 57 7.48 -8.36 5.91
C GLU A 57 8.46 -9.37 6.55
N GLU A 58 8.51 -10.57 6.01
CA GLU A 58 9.53 -11.56 6.36
C GLU A 58 10.74 -11.39 5.43
N ILE A 59 11.93 -11.29 6.01
CA ILE A 59 13.19 -11.09 5.33
C ILE A 59 14.07 -12.30 5.62
N THR A 60 14.26 -13.14 4.60
CA THR A 60 15.17 -14.28 4.63
C THR A 60 16.49 -13.90 4.00
N PHE A 61 17.57 -14.53 4.45
CA PHE A 61 18.93 -14.28 3.98
C PHE A 61 19.53 -15.57 3.45
N SER A 62 20.37 -15.47 2.42
CA SER A 62 21.05 -16.63 1.82
C SER A 62 22.31 -17.06 2.58
N LYS A 63 22.78 -16.26 3.54
CA LYS A 63 23.98 -16.57 4.33
C LYS A 63 23.64 -17.53 5.46
N GLU A 64 24.43 -18.59 5.58
CA GLU A 64 24.19 -19.76 6.47
C GLU A 64 23.97 -19.40 7.96
N ASN A 65 24.50 -18.27 8.43
CA ASN A 65 24.41 -17.86 9.83
C ASN A 65 23.43 -16.70 10.09
N TRP A 66 22.66 -16.28 9.08
CA TRP A 66 21.76 -15.14 9.23
C TRP A 66 20.36 -15.63 9.56
N ARG A 67 19.85 -15.20 10.72
CA ARG A 67 18.48 -15.53 11.15
C ARG A 67 17.46 -14.76 10.31
N THR A 68 16.33 -15.39 10.02
CA THR A 68 15.16 -14.72 9.47
C THR A 68 14.78 -13.52 10.33
N LYS A 69 14.48 -12.41 9.67
CA LYS A 69 14.10 -11.16 10.30
C LYS A 69 12.67 -10.80 9.89
N TYR A 70 11.89 -10.32 10.85
CA TYR A 70 10.53 -9.85 10.64
C TYR A 70 10.50 -8.34 10.81
N SER A 71 9.90 -7.64 9.86
CA SER A 71 9.80 -6.18 9.86
C SER A 71 8.35 -5.75 9.82
N TRP A 72 7.87 -5.15 10.91
CA TRP A 72 6.60 -4.45 10.91
C TRP A 72 6.80 -3.05 10.32
N ARG A 73 6.02 -2.70 9.30
CA ARG A 73 6.17 -1.45 8.54
C ARG A 73 4.83 -0.73 8.37
N VAL A 74 4.87 0.58 8.56
CA VAL A 74 3.78 1.52 8.35
C VAL A 74 4.21 2.53 7.29
N ARG A 75 3.65 2.41 6.08
CA ARG A 75 4.03 3.22 4.91
C ARG A 75 2.95 4.18 4.41
N ARG A 76 1.71 4.06 4.92
CA ARG A 76 0.62 4.98 4.57
C ARG A 76 0.73 6.21 5.43
N TYR A 77 0.70 7.40 4.84
CA TYR A 77 0.87 8.66 5.58
C TYR A 77 -0.10 8.78 6.77
N SER A 78 -1.37 8.42 6.60
CA SER A 78 -2.37 8.55 7.68
C SER A 78 -2.12 7.56 8.83
N GLU A 79 -1.68 6.34 8.51
CA GLU A 79 -1.36 5.33 9.52
C GLU A 79 -0.04 5.69 10.24
N ALA A 80 0.95 6.18 9.49
CA ALA A 80 2.24 6.60 10.04
C ALA A 80 2.08 7.84 10.95
N GLU A 81 1.29 8.84 10.53
CA GLU A 81 0.98 10.00 11.38
C GLU A 81 0.27 9.56 12.66
N SER A 82 -0.77 8.72 12.56
CA SER A 82 -1.51 8.20 13.71
C SER A 82 -0.59 7.46 14.69
N LEU A 83 0.29 6.58 14.19
CA LEU A 83 1.27 5.89 15.03
C LEU A 83 2.24 6.88 15.70
N LEU A 84 2.87 7.77 14.92
CA LEU A 84 3.86 8.70 15.42
C LEU A 84 3.26 9.64 16.48
N LEU A 85 2.05 10.16 16.29
CA LEU A 85 1.39 11.00 17.28
C LEU A 85 1.14 10.27 18.62
N ARG A 86 0.86 8.96 18.60
CA ARG A 86 0.64 8.16 19.82
C ARG A 86 1.93 7.88 20.59
N ILE A 87 3.03 7.60 19.89
CA ILE A 87 4.31 7.31 20.57
C ILE A 87 5.13 8.57 20.85
N ARG A 88 4.88 9.68 20.13
CA ARG A 88 5.69 10.91 20.21
C ARG A 88 5.86 11.48 21.62
N PRO A 89 4.84 11.50 22.51
CA PRO A 89 5.01 11.99 23.88
C PRO A 89 6.04 11.22 24.71
N PHE A 90 6.34 9.98 24.32
CA PHE A 90 7.23 9.06 25.04
C PHE A 90 8.59 8.84 24.34
N LEU A 91 8.75 9.32 23.10
CA LEU A 91 10.02 9.20 22.36
C LEU A 91 11.08 10.14 22.95
N THR A 92 12.31 9.64 23.07
CA THR A 92 13.47 10.41 23.53
C THR A 92 14.53 10.52 22.43
N ILE A 93 15.02 9.40 21.92
CA ILE A 93 16.15 9.38 20.97
C ILE A 93 15.69 9.81 19.57
N LYS A 94 14.55 9.32 19.10
CA LYS A 94 14.02 9.57 17.75
C LYS A 94 12.96 10.66 17.72
N ALA A 95 12.76 11.39 18.81
CA ALA A 95 11.80 12.48 18.94
C ALA A 95 11.90 13.51 17.80
N ALA A 96 13.10 14.04 17.56
CA ALA A 96 13.32 15.03 16.50
C ALA A 96 13.02 14.48 15.09
N LYS A 97 13.36 13.20 14.83
CA LYS A 97 13.08 12.56 13.54
C LYS A 97 11.58 12.31 13.34
N ALA A 98 10.87 11.99 14.42
CA ALA A 98 9.41 11.86 14.39
C ALA A 98 8.75 13.21 14.06
N ASP A 99 9.23 14.31 14.64
CA ASP A 99 8.72 15.67 14.35
C ASP A 99 8.95 16.05 12.88
N GLU A 100 10.16 15.79 12.35
CA GLU A 100 10.48 15.99 10.94
C GLU A 100 9.53 15.19 10.02
N ALA A 101 9.28 13.91 10.35
CA ALA A 101 8.37 13.08 9.58
C ALA A 101 6.92 13.57 9.63
N LEU A 102 6.43 14.00 10.80
CA LEU A 102 5.10 14.59 10.95
C LEU A 102 4.95 15.86 10.10
N ALA A 103 5.92 16.77 10.17
CA ALA A 103 5.95 17.98 9.35
C ALA A 103 5.96 17.66 7.85
N TYR A 104 6.74 16.65 7.43
CA TYR A 104 6.80 16.20 6.05
C TYR A 104 5.47 15.59 5.55
N MET A 105 4.73 14.86 6.39
CA MET A 105 3.49 14.19 6.01
C MET A 105 2.29 15.14 5.94
N ARG A 106 2.21 16.13 6.84
CA ARG A 106 1.03 16.98 7.02
C ARG A 106 0.51 17.64 5.73
N PRO A 107 1.33 18.32 4.89
CA PRO A 107 0.83 18.92 3.65
C PRO A 107 0.26 17.91 2.65
N LYS A 108 0.71 16.65 2.70
CA LYS A 108 0.22 15.57 1.83
C LYS A 108 -1.12 15.04 2.33
N LEU A 109 -1.26 14.92 3.66
CA LEU A 109 -2.51 14.54 4.30
C LEU A 109 -3.59 15.61 4.11
N ASP A 110 -3.24 16.90 4.25
CA ASP A 110 -4.17 18.01 4.01
C ASP A 110 -4.75 17.95 2.59
N LYS A 111 -3.92 17.65 1.58
CA LYS A 111 -4.40 17.46 0.19
C LYS A 111 -5.37 16.28 0.07
N VAL A 112 -5.12 15.19 0.79
CA VAL A 112 -6.00 14.01 0.79
C VAL A 112 -7.32 14.33 1.48
N ILE A 113 -7.29 14.99 2.64
CA ILE A 113 -8.45 15.40 3.41
C ILE A 113 -9.31 16.37 2.60
N LYS A 114 -8.72 17.45 2.05
CA LYS A 114 -9.43 18.41 1.20
C LYS A 114 -10.10 17.75 0.00
N ARG A 115 -9.39 16.83 -0.66
CA ARG A 115 -9.96 16.06 -1.77
C ARG A 115 -11.11 15.16 -1.32
N HIS A 116 -11.02 14.54 -0.14
CA HIS A 116 -12.09 13.70 0.38
C HIS A 116 -13.32 14.53 0.74
N GLN A 117 -13.14 15.67 1.41
CA GLN A 117 -14.19 16.62 1.73
C GLN A 117 -14.94 17.08 0.48
N LEU A 118 -14.18 17.46 -0.55
CA LEU A 118 -14.74 17.80 -1.87
C LEU A 118 -15.59 16.68 -2.47
N TYR A 119 -15.20 15.42 -2.28
CA TYR A 119 -15.96 14.27 -2.79
C TYR A 119 -17.24 14.02 -2.00
N ILE A 120 -17.23 14.30 -0.69
CA ILE A 120 -18.42 14.24 0.14
C ILE A 120 -19.41 15.30 -0.33
N GLU A 121 -18.98 16.56 -0.45
CA GLU A 121 -19.81 17.69 -0.88
C GLU A 121 -20.40 17.49 -2.28
N VAL A 122 -19.58 17.04 -3.24
CA VAL A 122 -20.06 16.68 -4.59
C VAL A 122 -21.12 15.58 -4.52
N GLY A 123 -20.92 14.58 -3.66
CA GLY A 123 -21.86 13.50 -3.45
C GLY A 123 -23.19 13.99 -2.88
N GLU A 124 -23.15 14.80 -1.83
CA GLU A 124 -24.33 15.35 -1.16
C GLU A 124 -25.18 16.23 -2.09
N LEU A 125 -24.55 17.07 -2.92
CA LEU A 125 -25.27 17.88 -3.90
C LEU A 125 -25.97 17.04 -4.98
N ILE A 126 -25.33 15.96 -5.44
CA ILE A 126 -25.96 15.05 -6.40
C ILE A 126 -27.10 14.28 -5.74
N ASP A 127 -26.90 13.80 -4.51
CA ASP A 127 -27.94 13.12 -3.72
C ASP A 127 -29.14 14.05 -3.46
N SER A 128 -28.92 15.36 -3.33
CA SER A 128 -29.97 16.38 -3.19
C SER A 128 -30.62 16.80 -4.52
N GLY A 129 -30.29 16.13 -5.63
CA GLY A 129 -30.92 16.36 -6.93
C GLY A 129 -30.28 17.47 -7.79
N VAL A 130 -29.15 18.06 -7.38
CA VAL A 130 -28.46 19.09 -8.19
C VAL A 130 -27.92 18.45 -9.47
N PRO A 131 -28.20 19.03 -10.66
CA PRO A 131 -27.68 18.51 -11.92
C PRO A 131 -26.14 18.48 -11.93
N ARG A 132 -25.57 17.38 -12.44
CA ARG A 132 -24.11 17.19 -12.51
C ARG A 132 -23.38 18.30 -13.28
N SER A 133 -24.03 18.97 -14.23
CA SER A 133 -23.47 20.11 -14.95
C SER A 133 -23.28 21.33 -14.05
N GLU A 134 -24.23 21.61 -13.17
CA GLU A 134 -24.17 22.70 -12.21
C GLU A 134 -23.11 22.41 -11.13
N VAL A 135 -23.07 21.17 -10.63
CA VAL A 135 -21.99 20.72 -9.72
C VAL A 135 -20.62 20.87 -10.39
N ALA A 136 -20.51 20.52 -11.68
CA ALA A 136 -19.26 20.66 -12.43
C ALA A 136 -18.82 22.13 -12.54
N GLU A 137 -19.73 23.04 -12.88
CA GLU A 137 -19.47 24.48 -12.90
C GLU A 137 -19.03 25.00 -11.53
N ARG A 138 -19.79 24.67 -10.47
CA ARG A 138 -19.55 25.12 -9.09
C ARG A 138 -18.15 24.76 -8.58
N PHE A 139 -17.65 23.57 -8.90
CA PHE A 139 -16.33 23.12 -8.44
C PHE A 139 -15.23 23.29 -9.49
N GLY A 140 -15.50 23.95 -10.62
CA GLY A 140 -14.53 24.10 -11.71
C GLY A 140 -14.04 22.76 -12.27
N MET A 141 -14.93 21.77 -12.32
CA MET A 141 -14.65 20.41 -12.77
C MET A 141 -15.29 20.11 -14.12
N THR A 142 -14.82 19.05 -14.79
CA THR A 142 -15.57 18.50 -15.93
C THR A 142 -16.72 17.61 -15.44
N ARG A 143 -17.80 17.52 -16.22
CA ARG A 143 -18.91 16.60 -15.93
C ARG A 143 -18.44 15.14 -15.76
N LYS A 144 -17.44 14.72 -16.53
CA LYS A 144 -16.82 13.37 -16.41
C LYS A 144 -16.14 13.19 -15.04
N MET A 145 -15.46 14.22 -14.53
CA MET A 145 -14.82 14.17 -13.22
C MET A 145 -15.85 14.07 -12.09
N VAL A 146 -16.92 14.87 -12.15
CA VAL A 146 -18.04 14.78 -11.19
C VAL A 146 -18.63 13.38 -11.16
N ASP A 147 -18.86 12.81 -12.34
CA ASP A 147 -19.44 11.48 -12.46
C ASP A 147 -18.51 10.37 -11.95
N TRP A 148 -17.20 10.54 -12.14
CA TRP A 148 -16.17 9.70 -11.54
C TRP A 148 -16.23 9.80 -10.00
N VAL A 149 -16.16 11.01 -9.45
CA VAL A 149 -16.18 11.24 -8.00
C VAL A 149 -17.40 10.58 -7.35
N TYR A 150 -18.59 10.80 -7.94
CA TYR A 150 -19.84 10.23 -7.45
C TYR A 150 -19.83 8.69 -7.48
N ARG A 151 -19.42 8.08 -8.60
CA ARG A 151 -19.36 6.62 -8.73
C ARG A 151 -18.37 5.97 -7.77
N TYR A 152 -17.24 6.62 -7.49
CA TYR A 152 -16.20 6.07 -6.63
C TYR A 152 -16.36 6.47 -5.15
N ARG A 153 -17.30 7.36 -4.80
CA ARG A 153 -17.58 7.77 -3.42
C ARG A 153 -17.76 6.62 -2.44
N PRO A 154 -18.56 5.55 -2.71
CA PRO A 154 -18.71 4.43 -1.77
C PRO A 154 -17.37 3.76 -1.44
N THR A 155 -16.51 3.55 -2.44
CA THR A 155 -15.19 2.95 -2.23
C THR A 155 -14.23 3.85 -1.46
N LEU A 156 -14.39 5.17 -1.57
CA LEU A 156 -13.57 6.15 -0.87
C LEU A 156 -14.01 6.31 0.58
N LEU A 157 -15.32 6.31 0.84
CA LEU A 157 -15.90 6.28 2.18
C LEU A 157 -15.57 4.96 2.90
N ASP A 158 -15.66 3.83 2.20
CA ASP A 158 -15.26 2.53 2.77
C ASP A 158 -13.78 2.47 3.12
N ARG A 159 -12.91 3.07 2.29
CA ARG A 159 -11.47 3.17 2.58
C ARG A 159 -11.19 4.12 3.73
N ALA A 160 -11.91 5.24 3.81
CA ALA A 160 -11.83 6.15 4.95
C ALA A 160 -12.25 5.42 6.23
N ARG A 161 -13.38 4.70 6.23
CA ARG A 161 -13.84 3.88 7.37
C ARG A 161 -12.87 2.77 7.75
N LYS A 162 -12.29 2.06 6.78
CA LYS A 162 -11.34 0.96 7.04
C LYS A 162 -9.94 1.45 7.41
N GLY A 163 -9.56 2.68 7.04
CA GLY A 163 -8.28 3.30 7.38
C GLY A 163 -8.35 4.25 8.58
N ALA A 164 -9.55 4.64 9.00
CA ALA A 164 -9.81 5.46 10.17
C ALA A 164 -10.34 4.58 11.31
N ALA A 165 -9.44 4.15 12.20
CA ALA A 165 -9.76 3.96 13.61
C ALA A 165 -8.47 4.05 14.47
N PRO A 166 -8.46 4.75 15.63
CA PRO A 166 -9.35 5.83 16.05
C PRO A 166 -8.56 7.08 16.51
N GLY A 167 -9.21 8.24 16.41
CA GLY A 167 -8.69 9.54 16.86
C GLY A 167 -9.66 10.69 16.56
N ALA A 168 -10.58 10.49 15.60
CA ALA A 168 -11.71 11.38 15.37
C ALA A 168 -12.98 10.57 15.06
N MET A 169 -13.53 9.94 16.11
CA MET A 169 -14.98 9.79 16.38
C MET A 169 -15.12 9.10 17.76
N LEU A 170 -14.76 9.82 18.83
CA LEU A 170 -15.13 9.46 20.19
C LEU A 170 -16.61 9.81 20.37
N GLU A 171 -17.49 8.90 19.94
CA GLU A 171 -18.85 8.66 20.46
C GLU A 171 -19.61 7.74 19.50
N SER A 172 -19.51 6.43 19.76
CA SER A 172 -20.56 5.40 19.59
C SER A 172 -19.89 4.03 19.41
N VAL A 173 -19.67 3.31 20.51
CA VAL A 173 -19.34 1.88 20.47
C VAL A 173 -20.26 1.16 21.43
N GLN A 174 -21.31 0.55 20.89
CA GLN A 174 -21.78 -0.76 21.33
C GLN A 174 -22.46 -1.46 20.14
N ASN A 175 -22.03 -2.71 19.91
CA ASN A 175 -22.58 -3.70 18.97
C ASN A 175 -22.27 -3.54 17.47
N HIS A 176 -21.22 -4.24 17.01
CA HIS A 176 -21.43 -5.40 16.14
C HIS A 176 -20.20 -6.31 16.05
N LYS A 177 -20.38 -7.57 16.47
CA LYS A 177 -19.47 -8.69 16.26
C LYS A 177 -19.65 -9.27 14.84
N LYS A 178 -18.56 -9.87 14.36
CA LYS A 178 -18.40 -10.76 13.18
C LYS A 178 -18.16 -10.08 11.83
N CYS A 179 -16.88 -9.83 11.52
CA CYS A 179 -16.37 -9.91 10.16
C CYS A 179 -15.39 -11.08 10.04
N LYS A 180 -15.68 -11.96 9.09
CA LYS A 180 -14.91 -13.15 8.74
C LYS A 180 -13.51 -12.77 8.26
N ALA A 181 -12.50 -13.43 8.80
CA ALA A 181 -11.14 -13.39 8.29
C ALA A 181 -11.11 -13.92 6.85
N THR A 182 -10.76 -13.06 5.89
CA THR A 182 -10.29 -13.53 4.58
C THR A 182 -8.81 -13.82 4.70
N VAL A 183 -8.49 -15.11 4.81
CA VAL A 183 -7.16 -15.66 4.58
C VAL A 183 -6.71 -15.19 3.20
N ARG A 184 -5.64 -14.38 3.14
CA ARG A 184 -4.91 -14.11 1.91
C ARG A 184 -4.02 -15.31 1.62
N THR A 185 -4.57 -16.29 0.91
CA THR A 185 -3.77 -17.29 0.21
C THR A 185 -3.51 -16.84 -1.23
N GLU A 186 -2.26 -17.02 -1.63
CA GLU A 186 -1.75 -17.17 -3.00
C GLU A 186 -1.60 -15.94 -3.91
N SER A 187 -0.31 -15.62 -4.09
CA SER A 187 0.33 -15.03 -5.26
C SER A 187 -0.56 -14.66 -6.45
N ASN A 188 -0.59 -13.37 -6.78
CA ASN A 188 -1.10 -12.85 -8.06
C ASN A 188 -0.44 -13.59 -9.25
N PRO A 189 -1.16 -14.46 -9.98
CA PRO A 189 -0.59 -15.33 -11.03
C PRO A 189 -0.05 -14.54 -12.23
N LYS A 190 -0.41 -13.26 -12.38
CA LYS A 190 0.01 -12.44 -13.53
C LYS A 190 1.49 -12.03 -13.49
N ARG A 191 2.14 -12.04 -12.32
CA ARG A 191 3.56 -11.63 -12.20
C ARG A 191 4.59 -12.76 -12.40
N ARG A 192 4.18 -14.04 -12.39
CA ARG A 192 5.08 -15.19 -12.61
C ARG A 192 5.28 -15.60 -14.07
N ARG A 193 4.57 -15.00 -15.04
CA ARG A 193 4.64 -15.42 -16.45
C ARG A 193 5.95 -15.06 -17.19
N TRP A 194 6.77 -14.15 -16.66
CA TRP A 194 8.02 -13.74 -17.32
C TRP A 194 9.14 -14.79 -17.21
N ASN A 195 9.09 -15.67 -16.21
CA ASN A 195 10.06 -16.75 -16.03
C ASN A 195 9.73 -18.03 -16.85
N LEU A 196 8.70 -18.01 -17.70
CA LEU A 196 8.24 -19.19 -18.46
C LEU A 196 8.76 -19.26 -19.90
N LEU A 197 9.46 -18.23 -20.37
CA LEU A 197 10.12 -18.23 -21.66
C LEU A 197 11.60 -18.55 -21.44
N GLY A 198 11.97 -19.83 -21.42
CA GLY A 198 13.38 -20.21 -21.46
C GLY A 198 14.07 -19.73 -22.74
N GLU A 199 15.40 -19.62 -22.73
CA GLU A 199 16.20 -19.14 -23.86
C GLU A 199 15.91 -19.91 -25.16
N GLU A 200 15.72 -21.23 -25.04
CA GLU A 200 15.37 -22.10 -26.17
C GLU A 200 14.03 -21.69 -26.82
N ARG A 201 13.00 -21.38 -26.02
CA ARG A 201 11.71 -20.91 -26.55
C ARG A 201 11.86 -19.55 -27.25
N VAL A 202 12.70 -18.67 -26.71
CA VAL A 202 12.99 -17.37 -27.34
C VAL A 202 13.70 -17.54 -28.68
N SER A 203 14.66 -18.45 -28.77
CA SER A 203 15.35 -18.79 -30.03
C SER A 203 14.37 -19.35 -31.07
N GLN A 204 13.49 -20.27 -30.67
CA GLN A 204 12.44 -20.80 -31.54
C GLN A 204 11.47 -19.71 -32.04
N ILE A 205 11.05 -18.78 -31.17
CA ILE A 205 10.22 -17.64 -31.56
C ILE A 205 10.92 -16.80 -32.64
N ARG A 206 12.21 -16.51 -32.48
CA ARG A 206 12.98 -15.74 -33.47
C ARG A 206 13.12 -16.48 -34.80
N ALA A 207 13.41 -17.78 -34.76
CA ALA A 207 13.51 -18.61 -35.95
C ALA A 207 12.19 -18.68 -36.74
N ARG A 208 11.04 -18.71 -36.06
CA ARG A 208 9.72 -18.63 -36.73
C ARG A 208 9.49 -17.27 -37.38
N LEU A 209 9.82 -16.18 -36.67
CA LEU A 209 9.68 -14.82 -37.20
C LEU A 209 10.61 -14.56 -38.39
N SER A 210 11.84 -15.10 -38.39
CA SER A 210 12.77 -14.97 -39.52
C SER A 210 12.32 -15.72 -40.77
N ARG A 211 11.43 -16.71 -40.63
CA ARG A 211 10.75 -17.37 -41.75
C ARG A 211 9.52 -16.60 -42.26
N GLY A 212 9.22 -15.43 -41.70
CA GLY A 212 8.08 -14.61 -42.10
C GLY A 212 6.75 -15.03 -41.49
N GLU A 213 6.74 -15.88 -40.45
CA GLU A 213 5.50 -16.28 -39.79
C GLU A 213 4.83 -15.08 -39.08
N PRO A 214 3.51 -14.88 -39.22
CA PRO A 214 2.81 -13.76 -38.57
C PRO A 214 2.95 -13.78 -37.05
N THR A 215 3.20 -12.62 -36.45
CA THR A 215 3.36 -12.47 -34.98
C THR A 215 2.18 -13.02 -34.17
N VAL A 216 0.96 -13.00 -34.74
CA VAL A 216 -0.25 -13.55 -34.11
C VAL A 216 -0.16 -15.07 -33.98
N THR A 217 0.21 -15.75 -35.08
CA THR A 217 0.39 -17.21 -35.12
C THR A 217 1.50 -17.67 -34.17
N VAL A 218 2.61 -16.91 -34.11
CA VAL A 218 3.71 -17.20 -33.18
C VAL A 218 3.28 -16.97 -31.73
N ALA A 219 2.49 -15.93 -31.44
CA ALA A 219 2.00 -15.66 -30.09
C ALA A 219 1.08 -16.77 -29.57
N GLU A 220 0.15 -17.23 -30.42
CA GLU A 220 -0.77 -18.32 -30.13
C GLU A 220 -0.04 -19.63 -29.85
N ALA A 221 0.90 -20.01 -30.71
CA ALA A 221 1.65 -21.26 -30.57
C ALA A 221 2.47 -21.34 -29.28
N PHE A 222 2.91 -20.20 -28.72
CA PHE A 222 3.68 -20.15 -27.49
C PHE A 222 2.85 -19.79 -26.24
N GLY A 223 1.54 -19.51 -26.40
CA GLY A 223 0.66 -19.11 -25.29
C GLY A 223 1.07 -17.78 -24.64
N ILE A 224 1.63 -16.86 -25.42
CA ILE A 224 2.14 -15.55 -24.94
C ILE A 224 1.43 -14.40 -25.66
N SER A 225 1.63 -13.17 -25.16
CA SER A 225 1.01 -12.00 -25.79
C SER A 225 1.72 -11.61 -27.09
N ILE A 226 0.97 -11.06 -28.05
CA ILE A 226 1.54 -10.49 -29.30
C ILE A 226 2.62 -9.44 -28.99
N GLN A 227 2.44 -8.65 -27.91
CA GLN A 227 3.43 -7.66 -27.48
C GLN A 227 4.73 -8.32 -27.03
N THR A 228 4.68 -9.43 -26.31
CA THR A 228 5.87 -10.20 -25.91
C THR A 228 6.64 -10.70 -27.14
N VAL A 229 5.94 -11.20 -28.16
CA VAL A 229 6.57 -11.62 -29.42
C VAL A 229 7.23 -10.43 -30.13
N ARG A 230 6.56 -9.26 -30.18
CA ARG A 230 7.13 -8.02 -30.75
C ARG A 230 8.37 -7.54 -29.99
N ASP A 231 8.35 -7.58 -28.66
CA ASP A 231 9.49 -7.17 -27.84
C ASP A 231 10.70 -8.11 -28.03
N ILE A 232 10.46 -9.42 -28.20
CA ILE A 232 11.49 -10.40 -28.56
C ILE A 232 12.04 -10.12 -29.97
N ALA A 233 11.16 -9.88 -30.93
CA ALA A 233 11.51 -9.57 -32.33
C ALA A 233 12.39 -8.31 -32.43
N GLN A 234 12.03 -7.27 -31.69
CA GLN A 234 12.74 -5.98 -31.64
C GLN A 234 13.94 -6.00 -30.68
N ARG A 235 14.28 -7.15 -30.08
CA ARG A 235 15.36 -7.30 -29.07
C ARG A 235 15.27 -6.30 -27.91
N ARG A 236 14.05 -5.89 -27.55
CA ARG A 236 13.80 -5.06 -26.36
C ARG A 236 13.99 -5.88 -25.09
N THR A 237 13.69 -7.17 -25.17
CA THR A 237 13.93 -8.20 -24.14
C THR A 237 14.83 -9.30 -24.69
N TRP A 238 15.45 -10.11 -23.80
CA TRP A 238 16.28 -11.26 -24.17
C TRP A 238 17.44 -10.96 -25.14
N LYS A 239 18.18 -9.87 -24.87
CA LYS A 239 19.29 -9.41 -25.73
C LYS A 239 20.47 -10.39 -25.83
N HIS A 240 20.63 -11.27 -24.83
CA HIS A 240 21.74 -12.21 -24.74
C HIS A 240 21.52 -13.51 -25.53
N VAL A 241 20.26 -13.87 -25.80
CA VAL A 241 19.95 -15.02 -26.67
C VAL A 241 20.30 -14.58 -28.09
N VAL A 242 21.16 -15.32 -28.79
CA VAL A 242 21.59 -15.02 -30.17
C VAL A 242 20.57 -15.56 -31.15
#